data_AF-A0A924YZU2-F1
#
_entry.id   AF-A0A924YZU2-F1
#
_cell.length_a   1.000
_cell.length_b   1.000
_cell.length_c   1.000
_cell.angle_alpha   90.00
_cell.angle_beta   90.00
_cell.angle_gamma   90.00
#
_symmetry.space_group_name_H-M   'P 1'
#
loop_
_entity.id
_entity.type
_entity.pdbx_description
1 polymer ?
#
loop_
_entity_poly.entity_id
_entity_poly.type
_entity_poly.pdbx_seq_one_letter_code
_entity_poly.pdbx_strand_id
1 'polypeptide(L)'
;AVQEWTVYLPLQVTDRVEDADIVMRRSFLPIRATPGKPSVPQRIRAAETRYELYDQAIGDGSTILAHRCTVVVQPNQAESYVLASARHELGHALGIWGHSSLQTDALYFSQVRNPPLISPRDVNTLKRIYQQPTRLGWTISKESGPR
;
A
#
# COMPACT_ATOMS: atom_id res chain seq x y z
N ALA A 1 12.49 0.69 4.61
CA ALA A 1 11.28 0.30 3.86
C ALA A 1 11.52 0.35 2.35
N VAL A 2 11.54 1.52 1.69
CA VAL A 2 11.74 1.59 0.22
C VAL A 2 13.01 0.87 -0.23
N GLN A 3 14.15 1.16 0.41
CA GLN A 3 15.42 0.48 0.12
C GLN A 3 15.37 -1.04 0.33
N GLU A 4 14.61 -1.51 1.32
CA GLU A 4 14.49 -2.94 1.63
C GLU A 4 13.68 -3.67 0.54
N TRP A 5 12.59 -3.05 0.08
CA TRP A 5 11.79 -3.59 -1.02
C TRP A 5 12.48 -3.43 -2.38
N THR A 6 13.36 -2.43 -2.54
CA THR A 6 14.12 -2.18 -3.78
C THR A 6 15.00 -3.38 -4.18
N VAL A 7 15.39 -4.21 -3.21
CA VAL A 7 16.12 -5.47 -3.44
C VAL A 7 15.33 -6.46 -4.30
N TYR A 8 14.00 -6.40 -4.27
CA TYR A 8 13.12 -7.36 -4.95
C TYR A 8 12.32 -6.77 -6.11
N LEU A 9 12.10 -5.46 -6.12
CA LEU A 9 11.37 -4.73 -7.14
C LEU A 9 12.06 -3.39 -7.39
N PRO A 10 12.30 -2.94 -8.64
CA PRO A 10 13.08 -1.73 -8.92
C PRO A 10 12.30 -0.44 -8.63
N LEU A 11 12.10 -0.13 -7.35
CA LEU A 11 11.40 1.09 -6.91
C LEU A 11 12.25 2.33 -7.22
N GLN A 12 11.60 3.37 -7.75
CA GLN A 12 12.20 4.67 -8.00
C GLN A 12 11.66 5.70 -7.00
N VAL A 13 12.55 6.53 -6.46
CA VAL A 13 12.16 7.62 -5.55
C VAL A 13 12.14 8.91 -6.37
N THR A 14 11.02 9.63 -6.28
CA THR A 14 10.83 10.97 -6.87
C THR A 14 10.54 11.98 -5.77
N ASP A 15 10.93 13.23 -6.00
CA ASP A 15 10.60 14.38 -5.16
C ASP A 15 9.26 15.05 -5.55
N ARG A 16 8.72 14.70 -6.72
CA ARG A 16 7.44 15.19 -7.24
C ARG A 16 6.32 14.21 -6.93
N VAL A 17 5.35 14.66 -6.12
CA VAL A 17 4.23 13.83 -5.67
C VAL A 17 3.31 13.44 -6.83
N GLU A 18 3.18 14.31 -7.83
CA GLU A 18 2.37 14.10 -9.02
C GLU A 18 2.88 12.99 -9.94
N ASP A 19 4.17 12.64 -9.84
CA ASP A 19 4.77 11.55 -10.62
C ASP A 19 4.80 10.22 -9.82
N ALA A 20 4.33 10.22 -8.57
CA ALA A 20 4.47 9.08 -7.67
C ALA A 20 3.27 8.14 -7.73
N ASP A 21 3.51 6.87 -8.07
CA ASP A 21 2.50 5.80 -7.95
C ASP A 21 2.18 5.48 -6.49
N ILE A 22 3.17 5.64 -5.59
CA ILE A 22 3.04 5.39 -4.15
C ILE A 22 3.55 6.61 -3.39
N VAL A 23 2.66 7.27 -2.66
CA VAL A 23 3.00 8.41 -1.79
C VAL A 23 3.15 7.93 -0.36
N MET A 24 4.35 8.01 0.21
CA MET A 24 4.60 7.68 1.61
C MET A 24 4.66 8.95 2.47
N ARG A 25 3.90 8.99 3.56
CA ARG A 25 3.85 10.14 4.49
C ARG A 25 3.97 9.69 5.93
N ARG A 26 4.65 10.50 6.74
CA ARG A 26 4.67 10.37 8.19
C ARG A 26 3.71 11.40 8.78
N SER A 27 2.52 10.98 9.20
CA SER A 27 1.49 11.88 9.74
C SER A 27 0.52 11.14 10.67
N PHE A 28 -0.24 11.89 11.46
CA PHE A 28 -1.30 11.31 12.27
C PHE A 28 -2.48 10.88 11.41
N LEU A 29 -3.06 9.73 11.74
CA LEU A 29 -4.28 9.25 11.10
C LEU A 29 -5.51 9.83 11.80
N PRO A 30 -6.58 10.17 11.06
CA PRO A 30 -7.84 10.57 11.67
C PRO A 30 -8.37 9.48 12.60
N ILE A 31 -8.86 9.89 13.78
CA ILE A 31 -9.59 9.01 14.69
C ILE A 31 -10.94 8.70 14.01
N ARG A 32 -11.25 7.42 13.81
CA ARG A 32 -12.57 7.02 13.32
C ARG A 32 -13.45 6.65 14.53
N ALA A 33 -14.62 7.26 14.62
CA ALA A 33 -15.64 6.86 15.58
C ALA A 33 -16.33 5.57 15.08
N THR A 34 -16.67 4.68 16.00
CA THR A 34 -17.46 3.49 15.66
C THR A 34 -18.92 3.90 15.44
N PRO A 35 -19.54 3.65 14.27
CA PRO A 35 -20.96 3.92 14.08
C PRO A 35 -21.79 3.19 15.16
N GLY A 36 -22.64 3.92 15.88
CA GLY A 36 -23.46 3.38 16.97
C GLY A 36 -22.76 3.18 18.33
N LYS A 37 -21.46 3.44 18.44
CA LYS A 37 -20.71 3.40 19.72
C LYS A 37 -19.71 4.57 19.84
N PRO A 38 -20.20 5.82 19.94
CA PRO A 38 -19.35 7.02 19.96
C PRO A 38 -18.39 7.11 21.17
N SER A 39 -18.66 6.36 22.25
CA SER A 39 -17.86 6.34 23.47
C SER A 39 -16.73 5.31 23.49
N VAL A 40 -16.59 4.47 22.45
CA VAL A 40 -15.47 3.52 22.32
C VAL A 40 -14.47 4.09 21.33
N PRO A 41 -13.36 4.70 21.78
CA PRO A 41 -12.32 5.14 20.87
C PRO A 41 -11.74 3.92 20.13
N GLN A 42 -11.74 3.98 18.80
CA GLN A 42 -11.08 2.94 18.00
C GLN A 42 -9.58 2.93 18.34
N ARG A 43 -8.98 1.74 18.41
CA ARG A 43 -7.53 1.60 18.55
C ARG A 43 -6.84 2.46 17.49
N ILE A 44 -5.92 3.32 17.95
CA ILE A 44 -5.11 4.15 17.08
C ILE A 44 -4.34 3.24 16.12
N ARG A 45 -4.52 3.47 14.82
CA ARG A 45 -3.92 2.65 13.76
C ARG A 45 -2.47 3.04 13.59
N ALA A 46 -1.54 2.09 13.69
CA ALA A 46 -0.10 2.36 13.56
C ALA A 46 0.27 2.98 12.20
N ALA A 47 -0.39 2.50 11.15
CA ALA A 47 -0.25 2.97 9.79
C ALA A 47 -1.50 2.60 8.97
N GLU A 48 -1.57 3.09 7.74
CA GLU A 48 -2.64 2.78 6.78
C GLU A 48 -2.12 2.90 5.34
N THR A 49 -2.44 1.90 4.53
CA THR A 49 -2.33 1.96 3.08
C THR A 49 -3.70 2.19 2.46
N ARG A 50 -3.79 3.12 1.51
CA ARG A 50 -4.98 3.38 0.70
C ARG A 50 -4.63 3.20 -0.76
N TYR A 51 -5.58 2.62 -1.48
CA TYR A 51 -5.50 2.37 -2.91
C TYR A 51 -6.63 3.12 -3.60
N GLU A 52 -6.33 3.75 -4.73
CA GLU A 52 -7.29 4.47 -5.55
C GLU A 52 -7.11 4.08 -7.01
N LEU A 53 -8.23 3.76 -7.67
CA LEU A 53 -8.30 3.57 -9.11
C LEU A 53 -8.86 4.83 -9.75
N TYR A 54 -8.32 5.21 -10.90
CA TYR A 54 -8.81 6.35 -11.65
C TYR A 54 -8.57 6.17 -13.15
N ASP A 55 -9.41 6.83 -13.93
CA ASP A 55 -9.27 6.93 -15.38
C ASP A 55 -8.23 8.01 -15.71
N GLN A 56 -7.17 7.64 -16.43
CA GLN A 56 -6.11 8.58 -16.82
C GLN A 56 -6.11 8.77 -18.33
N ALA A 57 -6.28 10.01 -18.77
CA ALA A 57 -6.09 10.37 -20.17
C ALA A 57 -4.59 10.33 -20.51
N ILE A 58 -4.24 9.73 -21.65
CA ILE A 58 -2.87 9.68 -22.17
C ILE A 58 -2.78 10.45 -23.50
N GLY A 59 -1.55 10.76 -23.93
CA GLY A 59 -1.27 11.79 -24.95
C GLY A 59 -1.86 11.55 -26.34
N ASP A 60 -2.35 10.34 -26.64
CA ASP A 60 -3.00 9.98 -27.90
C ASP A 60 -4.53 10.14 -27.87
N GLY A 61 -5.08 10.70 -26.78
CA GLY A 61 -6.52 10.89 -26.58
C GLY A 61 -7.26 9.66 -26.03
N SER A 62 -6.56 8.56 -25.77
CA SER A 62 -7.12 7.39 -25.11
C SER A 62 -7.08 7.52 -23.58
N THR A 63 -7.88 6.69 -22.89
CA THR A 63 -7.96 6.66 -21.42
C THR A 63 -7.56 5.28 -20.94
N ILE A 64 -6.70 5.20 -19.92
CA ILE A 64 -6.30 3.95 -19.27
C ILE A 64 -6.83 3.85 -17.84
N LEU A 65 -6.96 2.63 -17.33
CA LEU A 65 -7.19 2.39 -15.90
C LEU A 65 -5.86 2.52 -15.13
N ALA A 66 -5.70 3.60 -14.38
CA ALA A 66 -4.54 3.86 -13.56
C ALA A 66 -4.83 3.65 -12.07
N HIS A 67 -3.78 3.68 -11.26
CA HIS A 67 -3.91 3.60 -9.82
C HIS A 67 -2.88 4.46 -9.10
N ARG A 68 -3.15 4.76 -7.83
CA ARG A 68 -2.18 5.34 -6.91
C ARG A 68 -2.40 4.81 -5.51
N CYS A 69 -1.32 4.75 -4.75
CA CYS A 69 -1.31 4.32 -3.36
C CYS A 69 -0.88 5.48 -2.46
N THR A 70 -1.48 5.56 -1.27
CA THR A 70 -0.98 6.41 -0.19
C THR A 70 -0.71 5.57 1.04
N VAL A 71 0.51 5.63 1.55
CA VAL A 71 0.93 4.98 2.79
C VAL A 71 1.15 6.06 3.84
N VAL A 72 0.46 5.95 4.97
CA VAL A 72 0.62 6.84 6.11
C VAL A 72 1.12 6.06 7.31
N VAL A 73 2.25 6.46 7.88
CA VAL A 73 2.83 5.85 9.09
C VAL A 73 2.80 6.86 10.23
N GLN A 74 2.29 6.46 11.41
CA GLN A 74 2.22 7.37 12.55
C GLN A 74 3.62 7.66 13.14
N PRO A 75 3.87 8.90 13.58
CA PRO A 75 5.18 9.28 14.08
C PRO A 75 5.47 8.89 15.53
N ASN A 76 4.45 8.59 16.33
CA ASN A 76 4.51 8.41 17.79
C ASN A 76 4.99 7.02 18.24
N GLN A 77 5.82 6.36 17.43
CA GLN A 77 6.36 5.03 17.70
C GLN A 77 7.88 5.07 17.72
N ALA A 78 8.51 4.09 18.37
CA ALA A 78 9.96 3.90 18.26
C ALA A 78 10.35 3.71 16.79
N GLU A 79 11.54 4.18 16.40
CA GLU A 79 11.98 4.17 15.00
C GLU A 79 11.95 2.77 14.37
N SER A 80 12.28 1.73 15.15
CA SER A 80 12.20 0.34 14.71
C SER A 80 10.77 -0.08 14.33
N TYR A 81 9.77 0.40 15.06
CA TYR A 81 8.36 0.17 14.75
C TYR A 81 7.87 1.03 13.59
N VAL A 82 8.33 2.27 13.47
CA VAL A 82 8.04 3.11 12.29
C VAL A 82 8.56 2.44 11.02
N LEU A 83 9.80 1.95 11.04
CA LEU A 83 10.39 1.23 9.92
C LEU A 83 9.62 -0.06 9.60
N ALA A 84 9.25 -0.83 10.62
CA ALA A 84 8.47 -2.06 10.46
C ALA A 84 7.08 -1.81 9.87
N SER A 85 6.36 -0.81 10.38
CA SER A 85 5.06 -0.41 9.83
C SER A 85 5.21 0.12 8.40
N ALA A 86 6.21 0.95 8.11
CA ALA A 86 6.49 1.40 6.75
C ALA A 86 6.79 0.23 5.79
N ARG A 87 7.52 -0.80 6.26
CA ARG A 87 7.81 -2.01 5.49
C ARG A 87 6.54 -2.82 5.20
N HIS A 88 5.70 -3.00 6.22
CA HIS A 88 4.41 -3.70 6.14
C HIS A 88 3.45 -3.01 5.16
N GLU A 89 3.21 -1.72 5.36
CA GLU A 89 2.31 -0.93 4.51
C GLU A 89 2.83 -0.80 3.07
N LEU A 90 4.15 -0.68 2.87
CA LEU A 90 4.69 -0.71 1.51
C LEU A 90 4.41 -2.07 0.85
N GLY A 91 4.45 -3.18 1.58
CA GLY A 91 4.01 -4.48 1.07
C GLY A 91 2.55 -4.49 0.59
N HIS A 92 1.65 -3.83 1.33
CA HIS A 92 0.27 -3.62 0.90
C HIS A 92 0.17 -2.74 -0.35
N ALA A 93 0.93 -1.64 -0.41
CA ALA A 93 0.93 -0.73 -1.55
C ALA A 93 1.47 -1.38 -2.82
N LEU A 94 2.36 -2.37 -2.69
CA LEU A 94 2.84 -3.21 -3.77
C LEU A 94 1.86 -4.33 -4.17
N GLY A 95 0.74 -4.50 -3.46
CA GLY A 95 -0.34 -5.41 -3.87
C GLY A 95 -0.56 -6.63 -2.97
N ILE A 96 0.24 -6.85 -1.92
CA ILE A 96 -0.03 -7.92 -0.95
C ILE A 96 -1.15 -7.45 -0.02
N TRP A 97 -2.42 -7.59 -0.42
CA TRP A 97 -3.55 -7.05 0.38
C TRP A 97 -3.95 -7.91 1.59
N GLY A 98 -3.46 -9.14 1.67
CA GLY A 98 -3.67 -10.03 2.82
C GLY A 98 -2.56 -9.90 3.86
N HIS A 99 -2.85 -10.31 5.09
CA HIS A 99 -1.83 -10.49 6.12
C HIS A 99 -1.28 -11.92 6.10
N SER A 100 -0.02 -12.07 6.49
CA SER A 100 0.52 -13.37 6.88
C SER A 100 -0.01 -13.79 8.25
N SER A 101 -0.13 -15.11 8.45
CA SER A 101 -0.40 -15.73 9.75
C SER A 101 0.87 -15.98 10.57
N LEU A 102 2.07 -15.80 10.00
CA LEU A 102 3.33 -16.05 10.70
C LEU A 102 3.99 -14.75 11.16
N GLN A 103 4.31 -14.68 12.45
CA GLN A 103 5.02 -13.56 13.07
C GLN A 103 6.44 -13.31 12.55
N THR A 104 6.98 -14.21 11.72
CA THR A 104 8.30 -14.08 11.08
C THR A 104 8.24 -13.35 9.73
N ASP A 105 7.04 -12.99 9.26
CA ASP A 105 6.83 -12.30 7.99
C ASP A 105 6.58 -10.82 8.21
N ALA A 106 7.06 -9.97 7.30
CA ALA A 106 6.84 -8.52 7.38
C ALA A 106 5.35 -8.18 7.29
N LEU A 107 4.56 -9.01 6.62
CA LEU A 107 3.12 -8.85 6.44
C LEU A 107 2.27 -9.49 7.56
N TYR A 108 2.87 -9.88 8.70
CA TYR A 108 2.12 -10.33 9.87
C TYR A 108 1.22 -9.21 10.42
N PHE A 109 -0.04 -9.54 10.75
CA PHE A 109 -1.07 -8.55 11.09
C PHE A 109 -0.84 -7.79 12.41
N SER A 110 0.09 -8.24 13.26
CA SER A 110 0.30 -7.65 14.59
C SER A 110 1.75 -7.22 14.77
N GLN A 111 1.94 -6.11 15.50
CA GLN A 111 3.27 -5.68 15.92
C GLN A 111 3.87 -6.70 16.90
N VAL A 112 5.14 -7.03 16.69
CA VAL A 112 5.92 -7.95 17.53
C VAL A 112 7.19 -7.27 18.03
N ARG A 113 7.71 -7.74 19.18
CA ARG A 113 8.85 -7.11 19.88
C ARG A 113 10.09 -6.94 19.00
N ASN A 114 10.37 -7.91 18.14
CA ASN A 114 11.47 -7.89 17.19
C ASN A 114 10.88 -7.95 15.78
N PRO A 115 10.57 -6.80 15.15
CA PRO A 115 9.89 -6.79 13.87
C PRO A 115 10.70 -7.53 12.79
N PRO A 116 10.09 -8.49 12.07
CA PRO A 116 10.79 -9.28 11.07
C PRO A 116 11.15 -8.43 9.85
N LEU A 117 12.21 -8.83 9.16
CA LEU A 117 12.54 -8.34 7.81
C LEU A 117 11.57 -8.93 6.78
N ILE A 118 11.69 -8.49 5.53
CA ILE A 118 10.94 -9.07 4.40
C ILE A 118 11.33 -10.54 4.27
N SER A 119 10.35 -11.45 4.36
CA SER A 119 10.62 -12.88 4.32
C SER A 119 10.57 -13.43 2.90
N PRO A 120 11.15 -14.62 2.64
CA PRO A 120 10.96 -15.31 1.36
C PRO A 120 9.48 -15.57 1.02
N ARG A 121 8.60 -15.69 2.03
CA ARG A 121 7.16 -15.88 1.81
C ARG A 121 6.49 -14.60 1.33
N ASP A 122 6.86 -13.46 1.91
CA ASP A 122 6.40 -12.14 1.44
C ASP A 122 6.75 -11.96 -0.04
N VAL A 123 8.02 -12.22 -0.40
CA VAL A 123 8.52 -12.12 -1.78
C VAL A 123 7.82 -13.10 -2.72
N ASN A 124 7.64 -14.35 -2.32
CA ASN A 124 6.96 -15.34 -3.15
C ASN A 124 5.46 -15.02 -3.35
N THR A 125 4.83 -14.38 -2.36
CA THR A 125 3.45 -13.89 -2.48
C THR A 125 3.39 -12.74 -3.48
N LEU A 126 4.31 -11.78 -3.39
CA LEU A 126 4.43 -10.69 -4.35
C LEU A 126 4.64 -11.21 -5.79
N LYS A 127 5.56 -12.17 -5.98
CA LYS A 127 5.79 -12.79 -7.29
C LYS A 127 4.52 -13.39 -7.88
N ARG A 128 3.73 -14.11 -7.08
CA ARG A 128 2.46 -14.71 -7.54
C ARG A 128 1.46 -13.65 -7.97
N ILE A 129 1.38 -12.53 -7.24
CA ILE A 129 0.50 -11.40 -7.57
C ILE A 129 0.91 -10.78 -8.91
N TYR A 130 2.20 -10.48 -9.11
CA TYR A 130 2.70 -9.84 -10.34
C TYR A 130 2.69 -10.77 -11.56
N GLN A 131 2.55 -12.09 -11.34
CA GLN A 131 2.31 -13.06 -12.41
C GLN A 131 0.83 -13.14 -12.83
N GLN A 132 -0.10 -12.54 -12.08
CA GLN A 132 -1.50 -12.51 -12.46
C GLN A 132 -1.76 -11.45 -13.54
N PRO A 133 -2.66 -11.71 -14.50
CA PRO A 133 -3.10 -10.69 -15.44
C PRO A 133 -3.80 -9.54 -14.71
N THR A 134 -3.56 -8.31 -15.16
CA THR A 134 -4.23 -7.10 -14.67
C THR A 134 -4.73 -6.25 -15.83
N ARG A 135 -5.78 -5.47 -15.58
CA ARG A 135 -6.30 -4.44 -16.51
C ARG A 135 -5.70 -3.05 -16.24
N LEU A 136 -4.83 -2.92 -15.24
CA LEU A 136 -4.10 -1.67 -15.01
C LEU A 136 -3.25 -1.35 -16.23
N GLY A 137 -3.29 -0.09 -16.67
CA GLY A 137 -2.62 0.38 -17.88
C GLY A 137 -3.34 0.03 -19.19
N TRP A 138 -4.46 -0.69 -19.14
CA TRP A 138 -5.22 -1.02 -20.36
C TRP A 138 -6.13 0.14 -20.73
N THR A 139 -6.28 0.37 -22.04
CA THR A 139 -7.23 1.34 -22.57
C THR A 139 -8.66 0.92 -22.21
N ILE A 140 -9.40 1.82 -21.60
CA ILE A 140 -10.81 1.63 -21.31
C ILE A 140 -11.58 2.10 -22.54
N SER A 141 -12.13 1.17 -23.30
CA SER A 141 -13.14 1.50 -24.30
C SER A 141 -14.34 2.09 -23.56
N LYS A 142 -14.72 3.34 -23.85
CA LYS A 142 -16.07 3.79 -23.58
C LYS A 142 -16.99 2.92 -24.43
N GLU A 143 -17.49 1.82 -23.87
CA GLU A 143 -18.74 1.27 -24.38
C GLU A 143 -19.76 2.40 -24.22
N SER A 144 -20.10 3.03 -25.35
CA SER A 144 -21.34 3.78 -25.48
C SER A 144 -22.44 2.86 -24.96
N GLY A 145 -22.94 3.16 -23.76
CA GLY A 145 -23.93 2.35 -23.06
C GLY A 145 -25.12 2.01 -23.96
N PRO A 146 -25.83 0.91 -23.68
CA PRO A 146 -26.95 0.49 -24.51
C PRO A 146 -28.08 1.53 -24.51
N ARG A 147 -28.75 1.50 -25.67
CA ARG A 147 -29.93 2.25 -26.12
C ARG A 147 -31.07 2.32 -25.10
#